data_AF-A0A814J0F2-F1
#
_entry.id   AF-A0A814J0F2-F1
#
_cell.length_a   1.000
_cell.length_b   1.000
_cell.length_c   1.000
_cell.angle_alpha   90.00
_cell.angle_beta   90.00
_cell.angle_gamma   90.00
#
_symmetry.space_group_name_H-M   'P 1'
#
loop_
_entity.id
_entity.type
_entity.pdbx_description
1 polymer ?
#
loop_
_entity_poly.entity_id
_entity_poly.type
_entity_poly.pdbx_seq_one_letter_code
_entity_poly.pdbx_strand_id
1 'polypeptide(L)'
;MCPLFFHHDIIYIPDLYQCFIPNHNILGTVWIIVFMYGLPIFSLLVIYIHITTHIRQQPTNQTIAVKRRQARDFVVIRRIIILNSILFTLGAPGMILLVINYVTGNDLTLNYRVTWLSFELSMILLNILMIIMTPQLKTIVISKWKRNRVIPIAAIVENSMQTRTAGTLQ
;
A
#
# COMPACT_ATOMS: atom_id res chain seq x y z
N MET A 1 21.21 9.23 6.45
CA MET A 1 21.00 10.66 6.79
C MET A 1 20.51 11.36 5.53
N CYS A 2 19.39 12.08 5.60
CA CYS A 2 18.82 12.74 4.44
C CYS A 2 19.63 14.02 4.14
N PRO A 3 20.22 14.20 2.96
CA PRO A 3 21.05 15.37 2.62
C PRO A 3 20.28 16.70 2.70
N LEU A 4 18.95 16.60 2.70
CA LEU A 4 18.00 17.70 2.76
C LEU A 4 18.04 18.50 4.07
N PHE A 5 18.43 17.89 5.19
CA PHE A 5 18.52 18.60 6.48
C PHE A 5 19.72 19.52 6.59
N PHE A 6 20.77 19.29 5.81
CA PHE A 6 22.01 20.07 5.91
C PHE A 6 21.94 21.41 5.17
N HIS A 7 20.95 21.61 4.29
CA HIS A 7 20.94 22.76 3.37
C HIS A 7 19.91 23.85 3.69
N HIS A 8 19.10 23.73 4.75
CA HIS A 8 18.08 24.75 5.11
C HIS A 8 17.14 25.13 3.95
N ASP A 9 16.97 24.25 2.96
CA ASP A 9 16.15 24.49 1.77
C ASP A 9 14.65 24.24 2.06
N ILE A 10 14.14 24.60 3.24
CA ILE A 10 12.70 24.51 3.52
C ILE A 10 12.13 25.93 3.53
N ILE A 11 11.48 26.30 2.44
CA ILE A 11 10.86 27.62 2.28
C ILE A 11 9.39 27.50 2.67
N TYR A 12 8.95 28.36 3.58
CA TYR A 12 7.54 28.48 3.92
C TYR A 12 6.85 29.39 2.89
N ILE A 13 5.82 28.85 2.21
CA ILE A 13 5.03 29.63 1.26
C ILE A 13 3.77 30.11 1.97
N PRO A 14 3.66 31.41 2.28
CA PRO A 14 2.57 31.95 3.10
C PRO A 14 1.19 31.80 2.43
N ASP A 15 1.12 31.81 1.09
CA ASP A 15 -0.13 31.68 0.34
C ASP A 15 -0.77 30.28 0.43
N LEU A 16 0.02 29.26 0.75
CA LEU A 16 -0.41 27.86 0.83
C LEU A 16 -0.36 27.31 2.25
N TYR A 17 0.12 28.09 3.23
CA TYR A 17 0.33 27.67 4.63
C TYR A 17 1.14 26.37 4.76
N GLN A 18 2.12 26.17 3.87
CA GLN A 18 2.86 24.91 3.74
C GLN A 18 4.36 25.14 3.59
N CYS A 19 5.15 24.25 4.17
CA CYS A 19 6.60 24.20 4.01
C CYS A 19 6.96 23.36 2.78
N PHE A 20 7.82 23.90 1.92
CA PHE A 20 8.21 23.25 0.66
C PHE A 20 9.73 23.21 0.48
N ILE A 21 10.19 22.23 -0.27
CA ILE A 21 11.58 22.07 -0.67
C ILE A 21 11.70 22.55 -2.11
N PRO A 22 12.39 23.67 -2.40
CA PRO A 22 12.50 24.21 -3.73
C PRO A 22 13.09 23.17 -4.70
N ASN A 23 12.46 23.02 -5.86
CA ASN A 23 12.83 22.03 -6.88
C ASN A 23 14.21 22.28 -7.51
N HIS A 24 14.87 23.40 -7.19
CA HIS A 24 16.20 23.75 -7.70
C HIS A 24 17.32 22.83 -7.20
N ASN A 25 17.12 22.10 -6.10
CA ASN A 25 18.14 21.20 -5.57
C ASN A 25 18.07 19.81 -6.24
N ILE A 26 18.58 19.74 -7.46
CA ILE A 26 18.57 18.53 -8.33
C ILE A 26 19.14 17.31 -7.61
N LEU A 27 20.22 17.51 -6.84
CA LEU A 27 20.85 16.43 -6.08
C LEU A 27 19.91 15.85 -5.02
N GLY A 28 19.15 16.70 -4.31
CA GLY A 28 18.17 16.24 -3.33
C GLY A 28 17.05 15.42 -3.97
N THR A 29 16.50 15.91 -5.07
CA THR A 29 15.42 15.22 -5.81
C THR A 29 15.88 13.88 -6.36
N VAL A 30 17.05 13.83 -7.01
CA VAL A 30 17.63 12.57 -7.54
C VAL A 30 17.94 11.60 -6.42
N TRP A 31 18.46 12.09 -5.28
CA TRP A 31 18.76 11.24 -4.13
C TRP A 31 17.49 10.60 -3.57
N ILE A 32 16.41 11.38 -3.42
CA ILE A 32 15.11 10.84 -3.00
C ILE A 32 14.63 9.78 -3.99
N ILE A 33 14.66 10.04 -5.30
CA ILE A 33 14.21 9.07 -6.31
C ILE A 33 15.00 7.76 -6.19
N VAL A 34 16.32 7.83 -6.13
CA VAL A 34 17.18 6.64 -6.08
C VAL A 34 17.00 5.86 -4.78
N PHE A 35 16.99 6.53 -3.63
CA PHE A 35 16.96 5.85 -2.34
C PHE A 35 15.55 5.45 -1.89
N MET A 36 14.54 6.30 -2.10
CA MET A 36 13.15 5.97 -1.72
C MET A 36 12.49 5.00 -2.68
N TYR A 37 12.83 5.03 -3.97
CA TYR A 37 12.15 4.21 -4.97
C TYR A 37 13.07 3.15 -5.57
N GLY A 38 14.31 3.50 -5.91
CA GLY A 38 15.27 2.56 -6.49
C GLY A 38 15.68 1.43 -5.53
N LEU A 39 16.02 1.77 -4.28
CA LEU A 39 16.45 0.80 -3.27
C LEU A 39 15.38 -0.27 -2.95
N PRO A 40 14.11 0.07 -2.68
CA PRO A 40 13.09 -0.95 -2.44
C PRO A 40 12.84 -1.82 -3.67
N ILE A 41 12.81 -1.28 -4.89
CA ILE A 41 12.69 -2.11 -6.10
C ILE A 41 13.88 -3.06 -6.23
N PHE A 42 15.09 -2.52 -6.07
CA PHE A 42 16.30 -3.31 -6.23
C PHE A 42 16.37 -4.45 -5.21
N SER A 43 16.05 -4.17 -3.94
CA SER A 43 15.99 -5.19 -2.90
C SER A 43 14.95 -6.28 -3.23
N LEU A 44 13.77 -5.91 -3.76
CA LEU A 44 12.74 -6.87 -4.17
C LEU A 44 13.19 -7.74 -5.33
N LEU A 45 13.88 -7.17 -6.32
CA LEU A 45 14.46 -7.91 -7.44
C LEU A 45 15.52 -8.90 -6.96
N VAL A 46 16.42 -8.47 -6.08
CA VAL A 46 17.45 -9.34 -5.50
C VAL A 46 16.80 -10.50 -4.75
N ILE A 47 15.81 -10.24 -3.89
CA ILE A 47 15.08 -11.29 -3.16
C ILE A 47 14.40 -12.26 -4.14
N TYR A 48 13.75 -11.74 -5.18
CA TYR A 48 13.07 -12.56 -6.19
C TYR A 48 14.05 -13.46 -6.95
N ILE A 49 15.19 -12.91 -7.40
CA ILE A 49 16.27 -13.67 -8.06
C ILE A 49 16.80 -14.73 -7.11
N HIS A 50 17.09 -14.38 -5.85
CA HIS A 50 17.65 -15.29 -4.87
C HIS A 50 16.71 -16.49 -4.62
N ILE A 51 15.41 -16.25 -4.53
CA ILE A 51 14.39 -17.29 -4.33
C ILE A 51 14.26 -18.17 -5.58
N THR A 52 14.23 -17.57 -6.78
CA THR A 52 14.09 -18.31 -8.04
C THR A 52 15.30 -19.21 -8.29
N THR A 53 16.50 -18.69 -8.03
CA THR A 53 17.76 -19.44 -8.12
C THR A 53 17.80 -20.57 -7.10
N HIS A 54 17.39 -20.31 -5.86
CA HIS A 54 17.36 -21.32 -4.80
C HIS A 54 16.36 -22.45 -5.10
N ILE A 55 15.19 -22.13 -5.67
CA ILE A 55 14.20 -23.15 -6.10
C ILE A 55 14.75 -23.99 -7.26
N ARG A 56 15.43 -23.36 -8.23
CA ARG A 56 16.02 -24.09 -9.37
C ARG A 56 17.16 -25.03 -8.99
N GLN A 57 17.93 -24.68 -7.96
CA GLN A 57 19.05 -25.49 -7.47
C GLN A 57 18.63 -26.61 -6.51
N GLN A 58 17.37 -26.62 -6.06
CA GLN A 58 16.90 -27.65 -5.14
C GLN A 58 16.56 -28.95 -5.88
N PRO A 59 17.08 -30.09 -5.41
CA PRO A 59 16.75 -31.38 -6.00
C PRO A 59 15.26 -31.70 -5.78
N THR A 60 14.67 -32.45 -6.72
CA THR A 60 13.24 -32.82 -6.79
C THR A 60 12.69 -33.46 -5.49
N ASN A 61 13.56 -33.97 -4.61
CA ASN A 61 13.27 -34.61 -3.32
C ASN A 61 13.02 -33.63 -2.17
N GLN A 62 12.40 -32.48 -2.43
CA GLN A 62 11.96 -31.60 -1.36
C GLN A 62 10.71 -32.12 -0.66
N THR A 63 10.68 -32.04 0.66
CA THR A 63 9.50 -32.39 1.45
C THR A 63 8.31 -31.48 1.09
N ILE A 64 7.10 -32.04 1.13
CA ILE A 64 5.84 -31.32 0.82
C ILE A 64 5.69 -30.04 1.66
N ALA A 65 6.20 -30.05 2.90
CA ALA A 65 6.20 -28.90 3.80
C ALA A 65 7.03 -27.71 3.26
N VAL A 66 8.21 -27.97 2.67
CA VAL A 66 9.09 -26.93 2.12
C VAL A 66 8.46 -26.32 0.86
N LYS A 67 7.93 -27.15 -0.05
CA LYS A 67 7.20 -26.68 -1.24
C LYS A 67 6.02 -25.79 -0.88
N ARG A 68 5.25 -26.15 0.16
CA ARG A 68 4.10 -25.36 0.61
C ARG A 68 4.52 -24.00 1.20
N ARG A 69 5.66 -23.95 1.91
CA ARG A 69 6.23 -22.70 2.43
C ARG A 69 6.70 -21.78 1.30
N GLN A 70 7.43 -22.32 0.32
CA GLN A 70 7.88 -21.57 -0.85
C GLN A 70 6.73 -21.02 -1.68
N ALA A 71 5.69 -21.82 -1.92
CA ALA A 71 4.50 -21.36 -2.65
C ALA A 71 3.82 -20.19 -1.94
N ARG A 72 3.73 -20.23 -0.60
CA ARG A 72 3.19 -19.11 0.19
C ARG A 72 4.07 -17.86 0.06
N ASP A 73 5.38 -18.02 0.18
CA ASP A 73 6.32 -16.89 0.12
C ASP A 73 6.33 -16.26 -1.29
N PHE A 74 6.19 -17.07 -2.35
CA PHE A 74 6.05 -16.58 -3.73
C PHE A 74 4.74 -15.79 -3.95
N VAL A 75 3.63 -16.23 -3.35
CA VAL A 75 2.36 -15.48 -3.37
C VAL A 75 2.51 -14.14 -2.67
N VAL A 76 3.24 -14.08 -1.55
CA VAL A 76 3.50 -12.82 -0.83
C VAL A 76 4.34 -11.88 -1.70
N ILE A 77 5.45 -12.36 -2.27
CA ILE A 77 6.33 -11.54 -3.12
C ILE A 77 5.60 -11.04 -4.37
N ARG A 78 4.84 -11.91 -5.05
CA ARG A 78 4.03 -11.51 -6.20
C ARG A 78 3.08 -10.36 -5.86
N ARG A 79 2.45 -10.40 -4.68
CA ARG A 79 1.58 -9.32 -4.22
C ARG A 79 2.35 -8.04 -3.91
N ILE A 80 3.54 -8.13 -3.30
CA ILE A 80 4.40 -6.96 -3.04
C ILE A 80 4.83 -6.30 -4.35
N ILE A 81 5.17 -7.09 -5.37
CA ILE A 81 5.51 -6.58 -6.70
C ILE A 81 4.33 -5.87 -7.32
N ILE A 82 3.14 -6.49 -7.35
CA ILE A 82 1.92 -5.87 -7.88
C ILE A 82 1.61 -4.55 -7.16
N LEU A 83 1.73 -4.53 -5.83
CA LEU A 83 1.49 -3.35 -5.01
C LEU A 83 2.48 -2.23 -5.34
N ASN A 84 3.77 -2.54 -5.42
CA ASN A 84 4.78 -1.57 -5.82
C ASN A 84 4.51 -1.04 -7.23
N SER A 85 4.14 -1.90 -8.18
CA SER A 85 3.78 -1.48 -9.54
C SER A 85 2.61 -0.49 -9.55
N ILE A 86 1.56 -0.75 -8.77
CA ILE A 86 0.41 0.16 -8.68
C ILE A 86 0.81 1.50 -8.04
N LEU A 87 1.62 1.47 -6.98
CA LEU A 87 2.11 2.68 -6.32
C LEU A 87 2.94 3.53 -7.28
N PHE A 88 3.75 2.89 -8.13
CA PHE A 88 4.51 3.53 -9.19
C PHE A 88 3.63 4.20 -10.23
N THR A 89 2.59 3.52 -10.73
CA THR A 89 1.67 4.14 -11.69
C THR A 89 0.87 5.27 -11.08
N LEU A 90 0.55 5.23 -9.77
CA LEU A 90 -0.12 6.33 -9.08
C LEU A 90 0.79 7.56 -8.87
N GLY A 91 2.09 7.31 -8.66
CA GLY A 91 3.10 8.37 -8.51
C GLY A 91 3.62 8.93 -9.84
N ALA A 92 3.47 8.19 -10.95
CA ALA A 92 3.96 8.59 -12.27
C ALA A 92 3.44 9.95 -12.75
N PRO A 93 2.16 10.32 -12.60
CA PRO A 93 1.66 11.64 -13.00
C PRO A 93 2.38 12.79 -12.30
N GLY A 94 2.65 12.66 -11.00
CA GLY A 94 3.40 13.67 -10.23
C GLY A 94 4.86 13.78 -10.72
N MET A 95 5.50 12.64 -11.00
CA MET A 95 6.85 12.62 -11.56
C MET A 95 6.92 13.26 -12.95
N ILE A 96 5.93 13.01 -13.82
CA ILE A 96 5.85 13.61 -15.16
C ILE A 96 5.69 15.13 -15.06
N LEU A 97 4.79 15.60 -14.19
CA LEU A 97 4.59 17.04 -13.98
C LEU A 97 5.82 17.71 -13.37
N LEU A 98 6.57 17.01 -12.51
CA LEU A 98 7.84 17.50 -11.98
C LEU A 98 8.89 17.67 -13.10
N VAL A 99 9.01 16.68 -14.01
CA VAL A 99 9.91 16.77 -15.16
C VAL A 99 9.50 17.91 -16.10
N ILE A 100 8.20 18.10 -16.34
CA ILE A 100 7.68 19.21 -17.16
C ILE A 100 8.01 20.57 -16.51
N ASN A 101 7.80 20.71 -15.20
CA ASN A 101 8.18 21.92 -14.46
C ASN A 101 9.68 22.18 -14.56
N TYR A 102 10.51 21.14 -14.48
CA TYR A 102 11.95 21.25 -14.61
C TYR A 102 12.38 21.76 -15.99
N VAL A 103 11.79 21.23 -17.07
CA VAL A 103 12.11 21.64 -18.45
C VAL A 103 11.60 23.06 -18.74
N THR A 104 10.42 23.42 -18.22
CA THR A 104 9.76 24.69 -18.53
C THR A 104 10.23 25.82 -17.61
N GLY A 105 10.82 25.51 -16.45
CA GLY A 105 11.20 26.49 -15.43
C GLY A 105 10.02 27.17 -14.72
N ASN A 106 8.79 26.75 -15.02
CA ASN A 106 7.57 27.31 -14.45
C ASN A 106 7.04 26.42 -13.33
N ASP A 107 6.88 27.00 -12.14
CA ASP A 107 6.23 26.34 -11.02
C ASP A 107 4.71 26.33 -11.21
N LEU A 108 4.20 25.27 -11.85
CA LEU A 108 2.76 25.04 -11.95
C LEU A 108 2.18 24.71 -10.57
N THR A 109 1.38 25.62 -10.00
CA THR A 109 0.65 25.41 -8.73
C THR A 109 -0.22 24.14 -8.75
N LEU A 110 -0.62 23.70 -9.95
CA LEU A 110 -1.41 22.49 -10.16
C LEU A 110 -0.62 21.20 -9.90
N ASN A 111 0.69 21.20 -10.15
CA ASN A 111 1.57 20.07 -9.88
C ASN A 111 1.55 19.70 -8.39
N TYR A 112 1.52 20.71 -7.53
CA TYR A 112 1.44 20.52 -6.09
C TYR A 112 0.16 19.77 -5.68
N ARG A 113 -1.00 20.22 -6.16
CA ARG A 113 -2.29 19.60 -5.82
C ARG A 113 -2.39 18.16 -6.32
N VAL A 114 -1.91 17.91 -7.54
CA VAL A 114 -1.92 16.57 -8.14
C VAL A 114 -0.99 15.63 -7.36
N THR A 115 0.23 16.07 -7.04
CA THR A 115 1.20 15.27 -6.30
C THR A 115 0.69 14.96 -4.89
N TRP A 116 0.09 15.94 -4.21
CA TRP A 116 -0.49 15.74 -2.88
C TRP A 116 -1.66 14.74 -2.90
N LEU A 117 -2.59 14.88 -3.86
CA LEU A 117 -3.69 13.93 -4.02
C LEU A 117 -3.19 12.51 -4.34
N SER A 118 -2.19 12.38 -5.20
CA SER A 118 -1.55 11.09 -5.49
C SER A 118 -0.93 10.46 -4.24
N PHE A 119 -0.32 11.27 -3.38
CA PHE A 119 0.28 10.80 -2.13
C PHE A 119 -0.79 10.28 -1.14
N GLU A 120 -1.85 11.04 -0.93
CA GLU A 120 -2.97 10.64 -0.06
C GLU A 120 -3.65 9.35 -0.56
N LEU A 121 -3.92 9.28 -1.87
CA LEU A 121 -4.47 8.08 -2.51
C LEU A 121 -3.55 6.86 -2.34
N SER A 122 -2.24 7.07 -2.45
CA SER A 122 -1.24 6.01 -2.23
C SER A 122 -1.28 5.48 -0.80
N MET A 123 -1.40 6.37 0.20
CA MET A 123 -1.50 5.99 1.61
C MET A 123 -2.78 5.20 1.92
N ILE A 124 -3.92 5.64 1.40
CA ILE A 124 -5.19 4.92 1.56
C ILE A 124 -5.09 3.53 0.93
N LEU A 125 -4.56 3.45 -0.29
CA LEU A 125 -4.42 2.19 -1.01
C LEU A 125 -3.47 1.22 -0.28
N LEU A 126 -2.35 1.72 0.25
CA LEU A 126 -1.40 0.93 1.05
C LEU A 126 -2.08 0.31 2.27
N ASN A 127 -2.88 1.09 3.00
CA ASN A 127 -3.61 0.59 4.17
C ASN A 127 -4.63 -0.50 3.80
N ILE A 128 -5.42 -0.28 2.74
CA ILE A 128 -6.37 -1.28 2.25
C ILE A 128 -5.65 -2.57 1.85
N LEU A 129 -4.55 -2.44 1.11
CA LEU A 129 -3.77 -3.59 0.66
C LEU A 129 -3.10 -4.32 1.83
N MET A 130 -2.61 -3.61 2.85
CA MET A 130 -2.05 -4.23 4.06
C MET A 130 -3.10 -5.09 4.78
N ILE A 131 -4.35 -4.62 4.86
CA ILE A 131 -5.48 -5.38 5.43
C ILE A 131 -5.78 -6.63 4.60
N ILE A 132 -5.75 -6.55 3.26
CA ILE A 132 -6.03 -7.69 2.37
C ILE A 132 -4.88 -8.70 2.38
N MET A 133 -3.63 -8.23 2.38
CA MET A 133 -2.44 -9.06 2.28
C MET A 133 -2.13 -9.81 3.56
N THR A 134 -2.43 -9.21 4.73
CA THR A 134 -2.14 -9.81 6.03
C THR A 134 -3.31 -10.70 6.47
N PRO A 135 -3.18 -12.04 6.42
CA PRO A 135 -4.30 -12.95 6.68
C PRO A 135 -4.85 -12.82 8.12
N GLN A 136 -3.99 -12.48 9.08
CA GLN A 136 -4.39 -12.24 10.47
C GLN A 136 -5.27 -10.99 10.58
N LEU A 137 -4.87 -9.90 9.94
CA LEU A 137 -5.62 -8.63 9.90
C LEU A 137 -6.96 -8.79 9.18
N LYS A 138 -6.95 -9.47 8.02
CA LYS A 138 -8.18 -9.79 7.28
C LYS A 138 -9.20 -10.53 8.15
N THR A 139 -8.74 -11.53 8.92
CA THR A 139 -9.63 -12.32 9.78
C THR A 139 -10.24 -11.47 10.91
N ILE A 140 -9.45 -10.59 11.53
CA ILE A 140 -9.91 -9.68 12.59
C ILE A 140 -10.90 -8.65 12.03
N VAL A 141 -10.61 -8.07 10.87
CA VAL A 141 -11.48 -7.06 10.23
C VAL A 141 -12.80 -7.70 9.80
N ILE A 142 -12.77 -8.87 9.16
CA ILE A 142 -13.98 -9.60 8.75
C ILE A 142 -14.80 -10.02 9.98
N SER A 143 -14.16 -10.48 11.06
CA SER A 143 -14.91 -10.89 12.26
C SER A 143 -15.60 -9.71 12.93
N LYS A 144 -14.93 -8.56 13.05
CA LYS A 144 -15.54 -7.32 13.55
C LYS A 144 -16.63 -6.79 12.63
N TRP A 145 -16.42 -6.82 11.31
CA TRP A 145 -17.40 -6.36 10.33
C TRP A 145 -18.66 -7.22 10.31
N LYS A 146 -18.52 -8.56 10.41
CA LYS A 146 -19.66 -9.49 10.55
C LYS A 146 -20.38 -9.32 11.89
N ARG A 147 -19.65 -9.06 12.99
CA ARG A 147 -20.25 -8.79 14.31
C ARG A 147 -21.04 -7.49 14.34
N ASN A 148 -20.65 -6.50 13.54
CA ASN A 148 -21.36 -5.21 13.43
C ASN A 148 -22.62 -5.30 12.55
N ARG A 149 -22.82 -6.39 11.80
CA ARG A 149 -24.09 -6.74 11.14
C ARG A 149 -24.97 -7.55 12.11
N VAL A 150 -25.29 -6.98 13.27
CA VAL A 150 -26.23 -7.60 14.22
C VAL A 150 -27.56 -7.85 13.51
N ILE A 151 -28.02 -9.10 13.65
CA ILE A 151 -29.24 -9.71 13.14
C ILE A 151 -30.45 -8.79 13.37
N PRO A 152 -31.34 -8.58 12.39
CA PRO A 152 -32.56 -7.80 12.62
C PRO A 152 -33.37 -8.48 13.72
N ILE A 153 -33.66 -7.72 14.79
CA ILE A 153 -34.44 -8.15 15.97
C ILE A 153 -35.80 -8.75 15.56
N ALA A 154 -36.31 -8.39 14.37
CA ALA A 154 -37.50 -8.98 13.76
C ALA A 154 -37.48 -10.53 13.72
N ALA A 155 -36.34 -11.15 13.40
CA ALA A 155 -36.23 -12.61 13.32
C ALA A 155 -36.23 -13.31 14.69
N ILE A 156 -35.92 -12.57 15.77
CA ILE A 156 -35.96 -13.10 17.15
C ILE A 156 -37.38 -13.00 17.70
N VAL A 157 -38.10 -11.93 17.37
CA VAL A 157 -39.50 -11.73 17.80
C VAL A 157 -40.44 -12.74 17.11
N GLU A 158 -40.27 -12.98 15.81
CA GLU A 158 -41.13 -13.92 15.05
C GLU A 158 -40.99 -15.37 15.56
N ASN A 159 -39.76 -15.81 15.86
CA ASN A 159 -39.52 -17.13 16.46
C ASN A 159 -40.09 -17.25 17.88
N SER A 160 -40.03 -16.19 18.68
CA SER A 160 -40.62 -16.18 20.03
C SER A 160 -42.16 -16.18 20.02
N MET A 161 -42.79 -15.68 18.96
CA MET A 161 -44.25 -15.76 18.80
C MET A 161 -44.69 -17.16 18.35
N GLN A 162 -43.96 -17.79 17.42
CA GLN A 162 -44.26 -19.16 16.97
C GLN A 162 -44.09 -20.21 18.08
N THR A 163 -43.12 -20.05 18.99
CA THR A 163 -43.00 -20.98 20.15
C THR A 163 -44.12 -20.79 21.17
N ARG A 164 -44.71 -19.59 21.25
CA ARG A 164 -45.78 -19.29 22.21
C ARG A 164 -47.15 -19.79 21.76
N THR A 165 -47.40 -19.86 20.45
CA THR A 165 -48.65 -20.42 19.89
C THR A 165 -48.64 -21.95 19.82
N ALA A 166 -47.48 -22.59 19.77
CA ALA A 166 -47.36 -24.05 19.82
C ALA A 166 -47.59 -24.64 21.23
N GLY A 167 -47.47 -23.84 22.29
CA GLY A 167 -47.64 -24.27 23.69
C GLY A 167 -49.06 -24.18 24.27
N THR A 168 -50.02 -23.62 23.52
CA THR A 168 -51.40 -23.36 24.00
C THR A 168 -52.45 -24.35 23.48
N LEU A 169 -52.03 -25.44 22.83
CA LEU A 169 -52.90 -26.50 22.30
C LEU A 169 -52.71 -27.85 23.03
N GLN A 170 -52.40 -27.82 24.33
CA GLN A 170 -52.46 -29.00 25.22
C GLN A 170 -53.39 -28.74 26.39
#